data_AF-A0A970TMH3-F1
#
_entry.id   AF-A0A970TMH3-F1
#
_cell.length_a   1.000
_cell.length_b   1.000
_cell.length_c   1.000
_cell.angle_alpha   90.00
_cell.angle_beta   90.00
_cell.angle_gamma   90.00
#
_symmetry.space_group_name_H-M   'P 1'
#
loop_
_entity.id
_entity.type
_entity.pdbx_description
1 polymer ?
#
loop_
_entity_poly.entity_id
_entity_poly.type
_entity_poly.pdbx_seq_one_letter_code
_entity_poly.pdbx_strand_id
1 'polypeptide(L)'
;MFERIYEALMLLVAGLGVVFTSLLMFNLLISLMIIIDERINKARVSKKLSVKKEDAAPEEKITPEIVAIITAAAVETFHKPIKIKKIHFLDRPHTTSWANTGRLNILGSHSLRRR
;
A
#
# COMPACT_ATOMS: atom_id res chain seq x y z
N MET A 1 43.15 -44.81 -7.99
CA MET A 1 42.06 -44.07 -8.65
C MET A 1 40.87 -43.88 -7.69
N PHE A 2 40.40 -44.93 -7.02
CA PHE A 2 39.30 -44.86 -6.03
C PHE A 2 39.54 -43.91 -4.85
N GLU A 3 40.77 -43.80 -4.34
CA GLU A 3 41.11 -42.85 -3.26
C GLU A 3 40.88 -41.39 -3.66
N ARG A 4 41.21 -41.01 -4.90
CA ARG A 4 40.99 -39.65 -5.41
C ARG A 4 39.51 -39.32 -5.55
N ILE A 5 38.70 -40.31 -5.91
CA ILE A 5 37.24 -40.18 -6.00
C ILE A 5 36.65 -39.99 -4.60
N TYR A 6 37.17 -40.71 -3.61
CA TYR A 6 36.74 -40.56 -2.21
C TYR A 6 37.10 -39.19 -1.63
N GLU A 7 38.32 -38.71 -1.85
CA GLU A 7 38.75 -37.35 -1.46
C GLU A 7 37.87 -36.28 -2.12
N ALA A 8 37.61 -36.39 -3.42
CA ALA A 8 36.77 -35.45 -4.16
C ALA A 8 35.32 -35.45 -3.66
N LEU A 9 34.76 -36.62 -3.34
CA LEU A 9 33.42 -36.75 -2.76
C LEU A 9 33.34 -36.09 -1.39
N MET A 10 34.36 -36.25 -0.55
CA MET A 10 34.44 -35.63 0.77
C MET A 10 34.48 -34.09 0.66
N LEU A 11 35.30 -33.57 -0.26
CA LEU A 11 35.38 -32.13 -0.54
C LEU A 11 34.04 -31.57 -1.07
N LEU A 12 33.34 -32.31 -1.93
CA LEU A 12 32.04 -31.92 -2.44
C LEU A 12 31.01 -31.81 -1.32
N VAL A 13 30.91 -32.84 -0.47
CA VAL A 13 29.95 -32.86 0.64
C VAL A 13 30.26 -31.76 1.65
N ALA A 14 31.55 -31.55 1.96
CA ALA A 14 31.98 -30.47 2.85
C ALA A 14 31.64 -29.09 2.27
N GLY A 15 31.97 -28.85 1.00
CA GLY A 15 31.68 -27.58 0.32
C GLY A 15 30.17 -27.30 0.25
N LEU A 16 29.39 -28.30 -0.14
CA LEU A 16 27.93 -28.19 -0.21
C LEU A 16 27.33 -27.94 1.17
N GLY A 17 27.82 -28.66 2.20
CA GLY A 17 27.41 -28.47 3.58
C GLY A 17 27.60 -27.02 4.05
N VAL A 18 28.78 -26.45 3.85
CA VAL A 18 29.08 -25.06 4.24
C VAL A 18 28.16 -24.06 3.54
N VAL A 19 27.94 -24.23 2.23
CA VAL A 19 27.06 -23.34 1.46
C VAL A 19 25.62 -23.41 1.98
N PHE A 20 25.09 -24.61 2.20
CA PHE A 20 23.73 -24.77 2.73
C PHE A 20 23.60 -24.23 4.15
N THR A 21 24.59 -24.45 5.02
CA THR A 21 24.59 -23.88 6.37
C THR A 21 24.58 -22.35 6.33
N SER A 22 25.38 -21.74 5.46
CA SER A 22 25.41 -20.29 5.28
C SER A 22 24.05 -19.74 4.82
N LEU A 23 23.47 -20.32 3.77
CA LEU A 23 22.16 -19.92 3.26
C LEU A 23 21.05 -20.08 4.32
N LEU A 24 21.07 -21.17 5.08
CA LEU A 24 20.11 -21.44 6.14
C LEU A 24 20.22 -20.40 7.26
N MET A 25 21.45 -20.00 7.62
CA MET A 25 21.69 -18.95 8.61
C MET A 25 21.11 -17.61 8.16
N PHE A 26 21.36 -17.20 6.92
CA PHE A 26 20.77 -15.97 6.36
C PHE A 26 19.26 -16.03 6.28
N ASN A 27 18.69 -17.17 5.88
CA ASN A 27 17.24 -17.34 5.84
C ASN A 27 16.59 -17.18 7.23
N LEU A 28 17.21 -17.76 8.26
CA LEU A 28 16.79 -17.57 9.65
C LEU A 28 16.86 -16.10 10.08
N LEU A 29 17.95 -15.40 9.71
CA LEU A 29 18.15 -14.00 10.04
C LEU A 29 17.08 -13.11 9.40
N ILE A 30 16.80 -13.30 8.11
CA ILE A 30 15.74 -12.57 7.39
C ILE A 30 14.38 -12.86 8.02
N SER A 31 14.08 -14.13 8.32
CA SER A 31 12.81 -14.52 8.95
C SER A 31 12.61 -13.87 10.32
N LEU A 32 13.66 -13.87 11.16
CA LEU A 32 13.66 -13.15 12.44
C LEU A 32 13.42 -11.66 12.27
N MET A 33 14.06 -11.03 11.28
CA MET A 33 13.89 -9.61 11.01
C MET A 33 12.45 -9.28 10.63
N ILE A 34 11.82 -10.09 9.77
CA ILE A 34 10.40 -9.93 9.39
C ILE A 34 9.49 -10.08 10.61
N ILE A 35 9.71 -11.11 11.45
CA ILE A 35 8.90 -11.33 12.65
C ILE A 35 9.00 -10.15 13.61
N ILE A 36 10.22 -9.62 13.81
CA ILE A 36 10.47 -8.46 14.68
C ILE A 36 9.78 -7.23 14.10
N ASP A 37 9.93 -6.97 12.80
CA ASP A 37 9.36 -5.80 12.14
C ASP A 37 7.82 -5.83 12.18
N GLU A 38 7.20 -6.99 11.92
CA GLU A 38 5.76 -7.18 12.06
C GLU A 38 5.28 -6.95 13.50
N ARG A 39 6.03 -7.43 14.51
CA ARG A 39 5.67 -7.23 15.92
C ARG A 39 5.73 -5.76 16.31
N ILE A 40 6.79 -5.06 15.88
CA ILE A 40 6.99 -3.63 16.14
C ILE A 40 5.92 -2.82 15.41
N ASN A 41 5.63 -3.16 14.16
CA ASN A 41 4.64 -2.46 13.34
C ASN A 41 3.24 -2.66 13.92
N LYS A 42 2.84 -3.89 14.30
CA LYS A 42 1.57 -4.15 15.00
C LYS A 42 1.47 -3.35 16.30
N ALA A 43 2.53 -3.27 17.10
CA ALA A 43 2.53 -2.50 18.34
C ALA A 43 2.45 -0.97 18.11
N ARG A 44 3.07 -0.45 17.05
CA ARG A 44 2.98 0.99 16.69
C ARG A 44 1.63 1.34 16.08
N VAL A 45 1.10 0.48 15.21
CA VAL A 45 -0.18 0.67 14.53
C VAL A 45 -1.34 0.55 15.52
N SER A 46 -1.32 -0.44 16.43
CA SER A 46 -2.35 -0.56 17.48
C SER A 46 -2.37 0.64 18.42
N LYS A 47 -1.19 1.17 18.79
CA LYS A 47 -1.07 2.36 19.65
C LYS A 47 -1.51 3.65 18.94
N LYS A 48 -1.40 3.74 17.61
CA LYS A 48 -1.91 4.88 16.81
C LYS A 48 -3.40 4.77 16.45
N LEU A 49 -3.94 3.56 16.33
CA LEU A 49 -5.37 3.33 16.01
C LEU A 49 -6.27 3.24 17.26
N SER A 50 -5.73 3.01 18.46
CA SER A 50 -6.55 3.01 19.69
C SER A 50 -6.89 4.40 20.21
N VAL A 51 -6.28 5.46 19.66
CA VAL A 51 -6.65 6.84 19.97
C VAL A 51 -7.73 7.25 18.96
N LYS A 52 -8.97 7.27 19.45
CA LYS A 52 -10.20 7.73 18.79
C LYS A 52 -11.05 6.65 18.11
N LYS A 53 -11.62 5.77 18.94
CA LYS A 53 -13.02 5.33 18.75
C LYS A 53 -13.92 6.46 19.28
N GLU A 54 -14.14 7.48 18.47
CA GLU A 54 -15.29 8.37 18.62
C GLU A 54 -16.03 8.38 17.29
N ASP A 55 -17.17 7.71 17.30
CA ASP A 55 -18.36 7.89 16.47
C ASP A 55 -18.21 8.66 15.15
N ALA A 56 -18.22 7.94 14.02
CA ALA A 56 -18.66 8.49 12.74
C ALA A 56 -19.14 7.37 11.79
N ALA A 57 -20.45 7.38 11.56
CA ALA A 57 -21.24 7.01 10.37
C ALA A 57 -20.78 5.91 9.37
N PRO A 58 -21.74 5.17 8.79
CA PRO A 58 -21.48 4.09 7.84
C PRO A 58 -21.25 4.66 6.43
N GLU A 59 -20.06 5.17 6.14
CA GLU A 59 -19.71 5.57 4.78
C GLU A 59 -18.36 4.93 4.40
N GLU A 60 -18.44 4.02 3.43
CA GLU A 60 -17.39 3.30 2.71
C GLU A 60 -16.10 3.04 3.50
N LYS A 61 -15.88 1.76 3.83
CA LYS A 61 -14.66 1.24 4.47
C LYS A 61 -13.40 1.70 3.71
N ILE A 62 -12.85 2.87 4.07
CA ILE A 62 -11.53 3.30 3.63
C ILE A 62 -10.55 2.35 4.30
N THR A 63 -10.05 1.39 3.53
CA THR A 63 -9.06 0.43 4.00
C THR A 63 -7.70 1.13 4.16
N PRO A 64 -6.81 0.63 5.04
CA PRO A 64 -5.46 1.16 5.17
C PRO A 64 -4.68 1.21 3.85
N GLU A 65 -4.96 0.27 2.94
CA GLU A 65 -4.39 0.21 1.60
C GLU A 65 -4.78 1.42 0.75
N ILE A 66 -6.06 1.83 0.78
CA ILE A 66 -6.54 3.02 0.08
C ILE A 66 -5.85 4.28 0.62
N VAL A 67 -5.68 4.39 1.94
CA VAL A 67 -4.95 5.51 2.55
C VAL A 67 -3.50 5.53 2.09
N ALA A 68 -2.84 4.37 1.99
CA ALA A 68 -1.46 4.28 1.52
C ALA A 68 -1.32 4.74 0.06
N ILE A 69 -2.23 4.32 -0.81
CA ILE A 69 -2.26 4.74 -2.23
C ILE A 69 -2.46 6.25 -2.34
N ILE A 70 -3.46 6.82 -1.63
CA ILE A 70 -3.72 8.25 -1.64
C ILE A 70 -2.52 9.03 -1.10
N THR A 71 -1.86 8.52 -0.06
CA THR A 71 -0.67 9.16 0.51
C THR A 71 0.49 9.15 -0.46
N ALA A 72 0.76 8.04 -1.12
CA ALA A 72 1.81 7.94 -2.12
C ALA A 72 1.57 8.90 -3.30
N ALA A 73 0.33 8.94 -3.82
CA ALA A 73 -0.05 9.86 -4.90
C ALA A 73 0.11 11.33 -4.49
N ALA A 74 -0.28 11.67 -3.27
CA ALA A 74 -0.13 13.04 -2.77
C ALA A 74 1.35 13.41 -2.62
N VAL A 75 2.17 12.56 -2.00
CA VAL A 75 3.60 12.81 -1.80
C VAL A 75 4.30 13.05 -3.13
N GLU A 76 4.00 12.23 -4.14
CA GLU A 76 4.57 12.38 -5.48
C GLU A 76 4.10 13.66 -6.16
N THR A 77 2.84 14.05 -5.99
CA THR A 77 2.32 15.27 -6.62
C THR A 77 2.95 16.53 -6.02
N PHE A 78 3.04 16.61 -4.69
CA PHE A 78 3.45 17.85 -4.02
C PHE A 78 4.95 17.90 -3.65
N HIS A 79 5.70 16.80 -3.81
CA HIS A 79 7.15 16.70 -3.54
C HIS A 79 7.57 17.23 -2.15
N LYS A 80 6.67 17.14 -1.17
CA LYS A 80 6.84 17.68 0.19
C LYS A 80 6.25 16.71 1.21
N PRO A 81 6.66 16.75 2.49
CA PRO A 81 6.02 15.95 3.52
C PRO A 81 4.57 16.42 3.74
N ILE A 82 3.60 15.52 3.54
CA ILE A 82 2.16 15.82 3.59
C ILE A 82 1.53 15.07 4.75
N LYS A 83 0.56 15.71 5.42
CA LYS A 83 -0.27 15.09 6.44
C LYS A 83 -1.74 15.13 6.00
N ILE A 84 -2.28 13.96 5.64
CA ILE A 84 -3.70 13.82 5.30
C ILE A 84 -4.52 13.86 6.61
N LYS A 85 -5.44 14.83 6.72
CA LYS A 85 -6.31 15.00 7.90
C LYS A 85 -7.69 14.38 7.72
N LYS A 86 -8.27 14.51 6.52
CA LYS A 86 -9.61 14.03 6.19
C LYS A 86 -9.65 13.66 4.71
N ILE A 87 -10.23 12.51 4.40
CA ILE A 87 -10.54 12.08 3.04
C ILE A 87 -12.06 12.18 2.92
N HIS A 88 -12.53 12.92 1.93
CA HIS A 88 -13.94 13.02 1.60
C HIS A 88 -14.06 12.74 0.11
N PHE A 89 -14.74 11.65 -0.24
CA PHE A 89 -15.11 11.42 -1.61
C PHE A 89 -16.17 12.46 -1.96
N LEU A 90 -15.97 13.19 -3.06
CA LEU A 90 -17.09 13.92 -3.62
C LEU A 90 -18.10 12.87 -4.05
N ASP A 91 -19.26 12.83 -3.39
CA ASP A 91 -20.44 12.21 -3.95
C ASP A 91 -20.59 12.80 -5.34
N ARG A 92 -20.42 11.97 -6.38
CA ARG A 92 -20.87 12.38 -7.69
C ARG A 92 -22.35 12.62 -7.51
N PRO A 93 -22.87 13.86 -7.64
CA PRO A 93 -24.30 13.99 -7.71
C PRO A 93 -24.72 13.09 -8.86
N HIS A 94 -25.62 12.14 -8.61
CA HIS A 94 -26.47 11.60 -9.64
C HIS A 94 -27.28 12.79 -10.18
N THR A 95 -26.63 13.71 -10.92
CA THR A 95 -27.32 14.66 -11.75
C THR A 95 -28.01 13.77 -12.76
N THR A 96 -29.31 13.60 -12.58
CA THR A 96 -30.16 12.95 -13.57
C THR A 96 -29.81 13.56 -14.92
N SER A 97 -29.75 12.75 -15.97
CA SER A 97 -29.51 13.25 -17.33
C SER A 97 -30.41 14.45 -17.66
N TRP A 98 -31.63 14.45 -17.10
CA TRP A 98 -32.55 15.60 -17.07
C TRP A 98 -31.92 16.87 -16.48
N ALA A 99 -31.38 16.84 -15.26
CA ALA A 99 -30.81 18.04 -14.61
C ALA A 99 -29.69 18.68 -15.44
N ASN A 100 -28.85 17.87 -16.10
CA ASN A 100 -27.81 18.37 -17.00
C ASN A 100 -28.39 18.92 -18.30
N THR A 101 -29.38 18.24 -18.89
CA THR A 101 -30.08 18.70 -20.10
C THR A 101 -30.84 19.99 -19.85
N GLY A 102 -31.51 20.13 -18.70
CA GLY A 102 -32.22 21.34 -18.29
C GLY A 102 -31.29 22.53 -18.11
N ARG A 103 -30.13 22.33 -17.47
CA ARG A 103 -29.10 23.39 -17.35
C ARG A 103 -28.56 23.82 -18.71
N LEU A 104 -28.26 22.88 -19.60
CA LEU A 104 -27.82 23.17 -20.97
C LEU A 104 -28.89 23.93 -21.76
N ASN A 105 -30.16 23.55 -21.62
CA ASN A 105 -31.26 24.18 -22.35
C ASN A 105 -31.52 25.62 -21.86
N ILE A 106 -31.42 25.87 -20.54
CA ILE A 106 -31.52 27.22 -19.97
C ILE A 106 -30.30 28.08 -20.36
N LEU A 107 -29.09 27.52 -20.33
CA LEU A 107 -27.90 28.23 -20.80
C LEU A 107 -27.96 28.54 -22.31
N GLY A 108 -28.51 27.62 -23.10
CA GLY A 108 -28.70 27.77 -24.53
C GLY A 108 -29.77 28.79 -24.90
N SER A 109 -30.86 28.90 -24.12
CA SER A 109 -31.94 29.86 -24.38
C SER A 109 -31.51 31.32 -24.22
N HIS A 110 -30.47 31.57 -23.41
CA HIS A 110 -29.86 32.89 -23.26
C HIS A 110 -28.77 33.19 -24.31
N SER A 111 -28.40 32.23 -25.16
CA SER A 111 -27.47 32.46 -26.28
C SER A 111 -28.19 33.10 -27.48
N LEU A 112 -28.64 34.35 -27.32
CA LEU A 112 -29.06 35.18 -28.44
C LEU A 112 -27.83 35.49 -29.30
N ARG A 113 -27.66 34.70 -30.36
CA ARG A 113 -26.71 34.97 -31.44
C ARG A 113 -27.05 36.33 -32.08
N ARG A 114 -26.29 37.37 -31.74
CA ARG A 114 -26.30 38.62 -32.50
C ARG A 114 -25.74 38.35 -33.89
N ARG A 115 -26.52 38.77 -34.89
CA ARG A 115 -26.21 38.70 -36.32
C ARG A 115 -25.12 39.71 -36.67
#